data_AF-A0A8J2R5S5-F1
#
_entry.id   AF-A0A8J2R5S5-F1
#
_cell.length_a   1.000
_cell.length_b   1.000
_cell.length_c   1.000
_cell.angle_alpha   90.00
_cell.angle_beta   90.00
_cell.angle_gamma   90.00
#
_symmetry.space_group_name_H-M   'P 1'
#
loop_
_entity.id
_entity.type
_entity.pdbx_description
1 polymer ?
#
loop_
_entity_poly.entity_id
_entity_poly.type
_entity_poly.pdbx_seq_one_letter_code
_entity_poly.pdbx_strand_id
1 'polypeptide(L)'
;MSTVSDCFTIGSIVATRTCYNEDIEGEVLAFDPQTKMLILKCPSSSGNPKRHDVHIVNLSLVSDVQIKKEVTTVPEPPQSLNLHRLNTRVRNSIENKKRLVSALSACLDPEGQRLFLAIARVIDDVSWSGQSIRVYNEVTITPPYKVENVLGEQDSKPYNYIRKFVERHWRDHRDHTAANCSRHQ
;
A
#
# COMPACT_ATOMS: atom_id res chain seq x y z
N MET A 1 18.30 9.39 -38.69
CA MET A 1 17.15 8.58 -38.22
C MET A 1 16.24 9.54 -37.48
N SER A 2 15.03 9.77 -37.98
CA SER A 2 14.10 10.77 -37.46
C SER A 2 13.69 10.44 -36.03
N THR A 3 14.16 11.25 -35.08
CA THR A 3 13.63 11.31 -33.72
C THR A 3 12.14 11.60 -33.81
N VAL A 4 11.30 10.70 -33.31
CA VAL A 4 9.87 10.95 -33.18
C VAL A 4 9.74 12.14 -32.24
N SER A 5 9.46 13.30 -32.81
CA SER A 5 9.35 14.58 -32.12
C SER A 5 8.37 14.48 -30.96
N ASP A 6 8.73 15.05 -29.80
CA ASP A 6 7.92 15.12 -28.59
C ASP A 6 6.56 15.75 -28.91
N CYS A 7 5.52 14.92 -29.12
CA CYS A 7 4.19 15.42 -29.50
C CYS A 7 3.49 16.21 -28.39
N PHE A 8 3.97 16.09 -27.15
CA PHE A 8 3.39 16.74 -25.98
C PHE A 8 4.48 17.32 -25.08
N THR A 9 4.60 18.64 -25.07
CA THR A 9 5.52 19.32 -24.16
C THR A 9 4.98 19.31 -22.74
N ILE A 10 5.80 18.91 -21.77
CA ILE A 10 5.44 18.93 -20.33
C ILE A 10 4.97 20.33 -19.93
N GLY A 11 3.86 20.41 -19.19
CA GLY A 11 3.20 21.65 -18.80
C GLY A 11 2.14 22.16 -19.79
N SER A 12 2.09 21.62 -21.02
CA SER A 12 1.04 21.95 -21.98
C SER A 12 -0.32 21.48 -21.49
N ILE A 13 -1.40 22.15 -21.90
CA ILE A 13 -2.77 21.70 -21.64
C ILE A 13 -3.25 20.89 -22.85
N VAL A 14 -3.65 19.65 -22.58
CA VAL A 14 -4.18 18.73 -23.58
C VAL A 14 -5.58 18.31 -23.18
N ALA A 15 -6.48 18.32 -24.14
CA ALA A 15 -7.81 17.74 -24.04
C ALA A 15 -7.86 16.44 -24.86
N THR A 16 -8.43 15.39 -24.27
CA THR A 16 -8.63 14.09 -24.93
C THR A 16 -10.06 13.62 -24.73
N ARG A 17 -10.59 12.88 -25.71
CA ARG A 17 -11.87 12.17 -25.56
C ARG A 17 -11.63 10.68 -25.53
N THR A 18 -12.00 10.01 -24.45
CA THR A 18 -11.83 8.56 -24.28
C THR A 18 -12.80 7.78 -25.17
N CYS A 19 -12.55 6.48 -25.35
CA CYS A 19 -13.48 5.56 -26.01
C CYS A 19 -14.85 5.42 -25.30
N TYR A 20 -15.01 5.97 -24.10
CA TYR A 20 -16.28 6.06 -23.37
C TYR A 20 -16.98 7.41 -23.56
N ASN A 21 -16.51 8.25 -24.50
CA ASN A 21 -16.97 9.62 -24.72
C ASN A 21 -16.80 10.54 -23.49
N GLU A 22 -15.82 10.25 -22.64
CA GLU A 22 -15.46 11.14 -21.52
C GLU A 22 -14.37 12.11 -21.96
N ASP A 23 -14.57 13.39 -21.66
CA ASP A 23 -13.59 14.43 -21.93
C ASP A 23 -12.66 14.61 -20.74
N ILE A 24 -11.36 14.51 -20.99
CA ILE A 24 -10.30 14.73 -19.99
C ILE A 24 -9.43 15.87 -20.49
N GLU A 25 -9.40 16.97 -19.73
CA GLU A 25 -8.52 18.10 -19.97
C GLU A 25 -7.56 18.27 -18.78
N GLY A 26 -6.26 18.37 -19.07
CA GLY A 26 -5.26 18.51 -18.02
C GLY A 26 -3.89 18.94 -18.50
N GLU A 27 -3.04 19.22 -17.54
CA GLU A 27 -1.63 19.59 -17.74
C GLU A 27 -0.78 18.33 -17.97
N VAL A 28 0.01 18.31 -19.04
CA VAL A 28 0.90 17.18 -19.37
C VAL A 28 2.00 17.06 -18.32
N LEU A 29 2.03 15.96 -17.58
CA LEU A 29 3.12 15.62 -16.65
C LEU A 29 4.21 14.80 -17.33
N ALA A 30 3.82 13.89 -18.20
CA ALA A 30 4.74 13.02 -18.92
C ALA A 30 4.03 12.41 -20.15
N PHE A 31 4.83 12.01 -21.13
CA PHE A 31 4.38 11.24 -22.26
C PHE A 31 5.40 10.13 -22.51
N ASP A 32 4.92 8.89 -22.62
CA ASP A 32 5.73 7.78 -23.12
C ASP A 32 5.34 7.48 -24.58
N PRO A 33 6.20 7.83 -25.56
CA PRO A 33 5.94 7.55 -26.96
C PRO A 33 5.80 6.06 -27.27
N GLN A 34 6.49 5.18 -26.53
CA GLN A 34 6.49 3.74 -26.83
C GLN A 34 5.14 3.09 -26.55
N THR A 35 4.61 3.31 -25.35
CA THR A 35 3.30 2.77 -24.96
C THR A 35 2.14 3.71 -25.32
N LYS A 36 2.43 4.90 -25.87
CA LYS A 36 1.48 5.97 -26.15
C LYS A 36 0.66 6.37 -24.91
N MET A 37 1.32 6.39 -23.76
CA MET A 37 0.70 6.77 -22.50
C MET A 37 0.93 8.25 -22.23
N LEU A 38 -0.16 9.02 -22.14
CA LEU A 38 -0.15 10.43 -21.78
C LEU A 38 -0.59 10.58 -20.32
N ILE A 39 0.23 11.22 -19.50
CA ILE A 39 -0.07 11.46 -18.09
C ILE A 39 -0.52 12.91 -17.92
N LEU A 40 -1.77 13.10 -17.48
CA LEU A 40 -2.40 14.40 -17.29
C LEU A 40 -2.66 14.67 -15.81
N LYS A 41 -2.36 15.89 -15.37
CA LYS A 41 -2.75 16.45 -14.09
C LYS A 41 -4.01 17.28 -14.28
N CYS A 42 -5.09 16.87 -13.63
CA CYS A 42 -6.40 17.50 -13.70
C CYS A 42 -6.76 18.16 -12.36
N PRO A 43 -7.72 19.12 -12.35
CA PRO A 43 -8.31 19.61 -11.12
C PRO A 43 -8.86 18.46 -10.26
N SER A 44 -8.73 18.56 -8.94
CA SER A 44 -9.18 17.50 -8.04
C SER A 44 -10.70 17.36 -8.04
N SER A 45 -11.22 16.16 -8.32
CA SER A 45 -12.63 15.78 -8.16
C SER A 45 -13.15 15.93 -6.74
N SER A 46 -12.27 15.90 -5.72
CA SER A 46 -12.64 16.11 -4.31
C SER A 46 -12.93 17.58 -3.93
N GLY A 47 -12.74 18.53 -4.85
CA GLY A 47 -12.86 19.96 -4.58
C GLY A 47 -11.72 20.57 -3.75
N ASN A 48 -10.77 19.77 -3.28
CA ASN A 48 -9.61 20.29 -2.53
C ASN A 48 -8.57 20.91 -3.47
N PRO A 49 -8.30 22.24 -3.38
CA PRO A 49 -7.39 22.92 -4.30
C PRO A 49 -5.91 22.55 -4.11
N LYS A 50 -5.56 21.86 -3.01
CA LYS A 50 -4.20 21.36 -2.74
C LYS A 50 -3.95 19.97 -3.32
N ARG A 51 -4.94 19.37 -3.98
CA ARG A 51 -4.86 18.04 -4.59
C ARG A 51 -5.14 18.14 -6.07
N HIS A 52 -4.66 17.14 -6.79
CA HIS A 52 -4.88 16.98 -8.22
C HIS A 52 -5.20 15.54 -8.51
N ASP A 53 -6.02 15.32 -9.53
CA ASP A 53 -6.26 13.99 -10.07
C ASP A 53 -5.22 13.74 -11.16
N VAL A 54 -4.65 12.54 -11.18
CA VAL A 54 -3.65 12.14 -12.18
C VAL A 54 -4.26 11.06 -13.06
N HIS A 55 -4.46 11.39 -14.34
CA HIS A 55 -5.00 10.48 -15.34
C HIS A 55 -3.85 9.93 -16.20
N ILE A 56 -3.82 8.60 -16.37
CA ILE A 56 -2.91 7.92 -17.29
C ILE A 56 -3.76 7.48 -18.49
N VAL A 57 -3.63 8.19 -19.60
CA VAL A 57 -4.46 8.04 -20.79
C VAL A 57 -3.71 7.25 -21.85
N ASN A 58 -4.25 6.10 -22.26
CA ASN A 58 -3.74 5.35 -23.41
C ASN A 58 -4.25 6.02 -24.69
N LEU A 59 -3.38 6.69 -25.43
CA LEU A 59 -3.74 7.40 -26.66
C LEU A 59 -4.14 6.47 -27.81
N SER A 60 -3.97 5.15 -27.67
CA SER A 60 -4.52 4.19 -28.63
C SER A 60 -6.03 3.98 -28.46
N LEU A 61 -6.61 4.43 -27.34
CA LEU A 61 -8.00 4.23 -26.94
C LEU A 61 -8.77 5.55 -26.78
N VAL A 62 -8.25 6.63 -27.36
CA VAL A 62 -8.93 7.94 -27.42
C VAL A 62 -9.41 8.20 -28.83
N SER A 63 -10.57 8.83 -28.96
CA SER A 63 -11.14 9.19 -30.26
C SER A 63 -10.66 10.54 -30.76
N ASP A 64 -10.21 11.42 -29.86
CA ASP A 64 -9.75 12.76 -30.18
C ASP A 64 -8.68 13.24 -29.18
N VAL A 65 -7.72 14.02 -29.66
CA VAL A 65 -6.64 14.63 -28.88
C VAL A 65 -6.35 16.02 -29.42
N GLN A 66 -6.40 17.02 -28.55
CA GLN A 66 -6.19 18.42 -28.91
C GLN A 66 -5.25 19.09 -27.92
N ILE A 67 -4.21 19.77 -28.42
CA ILE A 67 -3.36 20.65 -27.61
C ILE A 67 -4.09 21.99 -27.49
N LYS A 68 -4.56 22.32 -26.27
CA LYS A 68 -5.29 23.56 -25.99
C LYS A 68 -4.35 24.72 -25.68
N LYS A 69 -3.23 24.42 -25.03
CA LYS A 69 -2.18 25.39 -24.71
C LYS A 69 -0.83 24.71 -24.79
N GLU A 70 0.05 25.22 -25.61
CA GLU A 70 1.43 24.75 -25.69
C GLU A 70 2.32 25.55 -24.74
N VAL A 71 3.19 24.85 -24.03
CA VAL A 71 4.23 25.47 -23.20
C VAL A 71 5.55 25.36 -23.93
N THR A 72 6.26 26.47 -24.06
CA THR A 72 7.58 26.55 -24.71
C THR A 72 8.74 26.61 -23.71
N THR A 73 8.42 26.78 -22.42
CA THR A 73 9.42 26.83 -21.35
C THR A 73 9.75 25.43 -20.86
N VAL A 74 11.03 25.09 -20.80
CA VAL A 74 11.49 23.82 -20.22
C VAL A 74 11.18 23.83 -18.70
N PRO A 75 10.38 22.88 -18.20
CA PRO A 75 10.09 22.80 -16.77
C PRO A 75 11.34 22.43 -15.97
N GLU A 76 11.36 22.80 -14.69
CA GLU A 76 12.44 22.43 -13.78
C GLU A 76 12.53 20.89 -13.68
N PRO A 77 13.74 20.32 -13.75
CA PRO A 77 13.90 18.88 -13.61
C PRO A 77 13.36 18.41 -12.26
N PRO A 78 12.73 17.22 -12.20
CA PRO A 78 12.26 16.67 -10.94
C PRO A 78 13.43 16.43 -9.99
N GLN A 79 13.15 16.51 -8.68
CA GLN A 79 14.13 16.25 -7.65
C GLN A 79 14.74 14.85 -7.82
N SER A 80 16.07 14.76 -7.69
CA SER A 80 16.77 13.48 -7.77
C SER A 80 16.32 12.54 -6.66
N LEU A 81 16.07 11.27 -7.02
CA LEU A 81 15.74 10.24 -6.04
C LEU A 81 16.97 9.85 -5.21
N ASN A 82 16.77 9.66 -3.90
CA ASN A 82 17.80 9.07 -3.04
C ASN A 82 17.82 7.55 -3.22
N LEU A 83 18.63 7.07 -4.18
CA LEU A 83 18.76 5.66 -4.51
C LEU A 83 19.25 4.80 -3.33
N HIS A 84 20.08 5.34 -2.45
CA HIS A 84 20.53 4.64 -1.26
C HIS A 84 19.35 4.33 -0.32
N ARG A 85 18.51 5.33 -0.01
CA ARG A 85 17.30 5.15 0.82
C ARG A 85 16.31 4.19 0.17
N LEU A 86 16.16 4.24 -1.16
CA LEU A 86 15.32 3.28 -1.90
C LEU A 86 15.83 1.85 -1.74
N ASN A 87 17.11 1.62 -1.97
CA ASN A 87 17.72 0.30 -1.83
C ASN A 87 17.63 -0.24 -0.40
N THR A 88 17.83 0.60 0.62
CA THR A 88 17.63 0.21 2.02
C THR A 88 16.18 -0.22 2.27
N ARG A 89 15.19 0.52 1.76
CA ARG A 89 13.77 0.12 1.89
C ARG A 89 13.50 -1.24 1.24
N VAL A 90 14.05 -1.48 0.05
CA VAL A 90 13.92 -2.77 -0.64
C VAL A 90 14.52 -3.90 0.19
N ARG A 91 15.76 -3.73 0.68
CA ARG A 91 16.44 -4.74 1.51
C ARG A 91 15.63 -5.05 2.77
N ASN A 92 15.18 -4.03 3.51
CA ASN A 92 14.39 -4.20 4.72
C ASN A 92 13.06 -4.92 4.43
N SER A 93 12.38 -4.58 3.33
CA SER A 93 11.14 -5.26 2.93
C SER A 93 11.37 -6.75 2.63
N ILE A 94 12.44 -7.07 1.91
CA ILE A 94 12.82 -8.47 1.63
C ILE A 94 13.13 -9.21 2.92
N GLU A 95 13.95 -8.63 3.80
CA GLU A 95 14.33 -9.24 5.07
C GLU A 95 13.12 -9.47 5.97
N ASN A 96 12.24 -8.48 6.12
CA ASN A 96 11.01 -8.59 6.90
C ASN A 96 10.11 -9.71 6.36
N LYS A 97 9.96 -9.80 5.03
CA LYS A 97 9.15 -10.86 4.41
C LYS A 97 9.77 -12.25 4.62
N LYS A 98 11.10 -12.37 4.52
CA LYS A 98 11.82 -13.61 4.84
C LYS A 98 11.61 -14.02 6.30
N ARG A 99 11.78 -13.08 7.24
CA ARG A 99 11.53 -13.32 8.68
C ARG A 99 10.10 -13.80 8.93
N LEU A 100 9.11 -13.19 8.29
CA LEU A 100 7.70 -13.56 8.41
C LEU A 100 7.44 -14.99 7.89
N VAL A 101 8.00 -15.36 6.73
CA VAL A 101 7.86 -16.71 6.16
C VAL A 101 8.52 -17.77 7.05
N SER A 102 9.73 -17.48 7.56
CA SER A 102 10.40 -18.38 8.50
C SER A 102 9.61 -18.54 9.79
N ALA A 103 9.06 -17.46 10.33
CA ALA A 103 8.23 -17.49 11.53
C ALA A 103 6.94 -18.32 11.32
N LEU A 104 6.26 -18.16 10.18
CA LEU A 104 5.09 -19.00 9.86
C LEU A 104 5.42 -20.49 9.78
N SER A 105 6.63 -20.83 9.33
CA SER A 105 7.08 -22.22 9.23
C SER A 105 7.47 -22.82 10.59
N ALA A 106 7.68 -21.99 11.62
CA ALA A 106 8.13 -22.42 12.94
C ALA A 106 7.01 -23.00 13.84
N CYS A 107 5.75 -22.71 13.53
CA CYS A 107 4.60 -23.20 14.27
C CYS A 107 3.55 -23.73 13.29
N LEU A 108 2.98 -24.90 13.55
CA LEU A 108 1.93 -25.50 12.69
C LEU A 108 0.51 -25.15 13.12
N ASP A 109 0.33 -24.49 14.27
CA ASP A 109 -1.00 -24.12 14.78
C ASP A 109 -1.58 -22.93 13.99
N PRO A 110 -2.71 -23.10 13.28
CA PRO A 110 -3.31 -22.03 12.49
C PRO A 110 -3.83 -20.85 13.32
N GLU A 111 -4.28 -21.07 14.56
CA GLU A 111 -4.69 -19.99 15.46
C GLU A 111 -3.50 -19.17 15.90
N GLY A 112 -2.42 -19.85 16.29
CA GLY A 112 -1.15 -19.20 16.64
C GLY A 112 -0.58 -18.39 15.47
N GLN A 113 -0.54 -18.97 14.26
CA GLN A 113 -0.08 -18.27 13.06
C GLN A 113 -0.92 -17.02 12.76
N ARG A 114 -2.25 -17.10 12.86
CA ARG A 114 -3.14 -15.95 12.62
C ARG A 114 -2.88 -14.82 13.61
N LEU A 115 -2.76 -15.14 14.90
CA LEU A 115 -2.50 -14.12 15.92
C LEU A 115 -1.09 -13.53 15.74
N PHE A 116 -0.08 -14.35 15.47
CA PHE A 116 1.28 -13.91 15.19
C PHE A 116 1.32 -12.91 14.02
N LEU A 117 0.66 -13.24 12.91
CA LEU A 117 0.57 -12.35 11.74
C LEU A 117 -0.13 -11.03 12.05
N ALA A 118 -1.18 -11.06 12.88
CA ALA A 118 -1.87 -9.85 13.27
C ALA A 118 -0.95 -8.93 14.11
N ILE A 119 -0.20 -9.51 15.05
CA ILE A 119 0.76 -8.77 15.88
C ILE A 119 1.91 -8.24 15.04
N ALA A 120 2.51 -9.07 14.17
CA ALA A 120 3.65 -8.71 13.32
C ALA A 120 3.35 -7.60 12.28
N ARG A 121 2.07 -7.28 12.04
CA ARG A 121 1.68 -6.12 11.22
C ARG A 121 1.82 -4.79 11.93
N VAL A 122 1.82 -4.80 13.26
CA VAL A 122 1.78 -3.59 14.10
C VAL A 122 3.03 -3.48 14.97
N ILE A 123 3.68 -4.60 15.29
CA ILE A 123 4.80 -4.70 16.21
C ILE A 123 5.93 -5.46 15.54
N ASP A 124 7.08 -4.80 15.37
CA ASP A 124 8.28 -5.42 14.77
C ASP A 124 8.97 -6.41 15.73
N ASP A 125 8.90 -6.18 17.04
CA ASP A 125 9.50 -7.04 18.07
C ASP A 125 8.54 -8.16 18.49
N VAL A 126 8.36 -9.11 17.57
CA VAL A 126 7.58 -10.33 17.79
C VAL A 126 8.30 -11.54 17.20
N SER A 127 8.30 -12.66 17.93
CA SER A 127 8.96 -13.89 17.53
C SER A 127 8.28 -15.12 18.12
N TRP A 128 8.63 -16.30 17.61
CA TRP A 128 8.23 -17.56 18.21
C TRP A 128 9.25 -17.99 19.27
N SER A 129 8.74 -18.48 20.40
CA SER A 129 9.48 -19.15 21.46
C SER A 129 8.87 -20.53 21.66
N GLY A 130 9.37 -21.52 20.91
CA GLY A 130 8.71 -22.82 20.79
C GLY A 130 7.33 -22.65 20.14
N GLN A 131 6.28 -23.09 20.82
CA GLN A 131 4.89 -22.91 20.37
C GLN A 131 4.25 -21.59 20.85
N SER A 132 4.98 -20.77 21.62
CA SER A 132 4.45 -19.52 22.19
C SER A 132 4.89 -18.32 21.37
N ILE A 133 4.07 -17.27 21.34
CA ILE A 133 4.41 -15.99 20.72
C ILE A 133 5.06 -15.11 21.78
N ARG A 134 6.28 -14.62 21.54
CA ARG A 134 6.97 -13.67 22.41
C ARG A 134 6.94 -12.29 21.78
N VAL A 135 6.48 -11.29 22.54
CA VAL A 135 6.35 -9.89 22.11
C VAL A 135 7.11 -8.99 23.07
N TYR A 136 7.89 -8.04 22.53
CA TYR A 136 8.73 -7.11 23.31
C TYR A 136 9.74 -7.77 24.24
N ASN A 137 10.01 -9.07 24.05
CA ASN A 137 10.78 -9.88 25.00
C ASN A 137 10.22 -9.91 26.46
N GLU A 138 9.00 -9.38 26.68
CA GLU A 138 8.38 -9.17 28.00
C GLU A 138 7.06 -9.93 28.15
N VAL A 139 6.32 -10.11 27.04
CA VAL A 139 5.00 -10.75 27.03
C VAL A 139 5.07 -12.04 26.24
N THR A 140 4.49 -13.11 26.78
CA THR A 140 4.42 -14.42 26.13
C THR A 140 2.97 -14.87 26.02
N ILE A 141 2.53 -15.21 24.82
CA ILE A 141 1.20 -15.74 24.54
C ILE A 141 1.34 -17.23 24.26
N THR A 142 0.80 -18.06 25.14
CA THR A 142 0.89 -19.52 25.04
C THR A 142 -0.36 -20.10 24.34
N PRO A 143 -0.30 -21.30 23.74
CA PRO A 143 -1.51 -21.99 23.28
C PRO A 143 -2.54 -22.14 24.41
N PRO A 144 -3.87 -22.09 24.14
CA PRO A 144 -4.56 -21.88 22.85
C PRO A 144 -4.68 -20.41 22.40
N TYR A 145 -3.74 -19.54 22.80
CA TYR A 145 -3.58 -18.17 22.34
C TYR A 145 -4.75 -17.23 22.68
N LYS A 146 -5.46 -17.50 23.77
CA LYS A 146 -6.56 -16.66 24.27
C LYS A 146 -6.05 -15.62 25.26
N VAL A 147 -6.94 -14.73 25.70
CA VAL A 147 -6.62 -13.59 26.56
C VAL A 147 -6.06 -14.07 27.90
N GLU A 148 -6.60 -15.17 28.42
CA GLU A 148 -6.17 -15.88 29.61
C GLU A 148 -4.78 -16.53 29.48
N ASN A 149 -4.29 -16.75 28.25
CA ASN A 149 -2.98 -17.36 27.99
C ASN A 149 -1.86 -16.33 27.76
N VAL A 150 -2.15 -15.05 27.99
CA VAL A 150 -1.16 -13.96 27.94
C VAL A 150 -0.46 -13.88 29.28
N LEU A 151 0.85 -14.08 29.26
CA LEU A 151 1.75 -14.10 30.42
C LEU A 151 2.71 -12.91 30.34
N GLY A 152 2.98 -12.27 31.48
CA GLY A 152 3.88 -11.12 31.60
C GLY A 152 3.59 -10.33 32.88
N GLU A 153 4.33 -9.24 33.09
CA GLU A 153 4.14 -8.35 34.24
C GLU A 153 2.81 -7.59 34.11
N GLN A 154 1.86 -7.79 35.04
CA GLN A 154 0.47 -7.36 34.87
C GLN A 154 0.30 -5.84 34.85
N ASP A 155 1.16 -5.14 35.58
CA ASP A 155 1.15 -3.67 35.65
C ASP A 155 1.94 -3.02 34.50
N SER A 156 2.61 -3.83 33.66
CA SER A 156 3.39 -3.30 32.54
C SER A 156 2.49 -2.81 31.40
N LYS A 157 2.93 -1.73 30.74
CA LYS A 157 2.25 -1.21 29.54
C LYS A 157 2.22 -2.24 28.40
N PRO A 158 3.31 -2.99 28.11
CA PRO A 158 3.31 -4.02 27.09
C PRO A 158 2.29 -5.13 27.36
N TYR A 159 2.21 -5.65 28.58
CA TYR A 159 1.23 -6.67 28.94
C TYR A 159 -0.21 -6.21 28.68
N ASN A 160 -0.56 -5.03 29.20
CA ASN A 160 -1.91 -4.47 29.06
C ASN A 160 -2.28 -4.19 27.59
N TYR A 161 -1.33 -3.71 26.79
CA TYR A 161 -1.53 -3.48 25.36
C TYR A 161 -1.77 -4.80 24.61
N ILE A 162 -0.90 -5.79 24.82
CA ILE A 162 -0.99 -7.10 24.15
C ILE A 162 -2.25 -7.85 24.55
N ARG A 163 -2.62 -7.84 25.83
CA ARG A 163 -3.86 -8.46 26.31
C ARG A 163 -5.09 -7.89 25.59
N LYS A 164 -5.20 -6.56 25.49
CA LYS A 164 -6.27 -5.87 24.75
C LYS A 164 -6.22 -6.17 23.24
N PHE A 165 -5.02 -6.31 22.67
CA PHE A 165 -4.83 -6.67 21.27
C PHE A 165 -5.39 -8.07 21.00
N VAL A 166 -5.03 -9.07 21.82
CA VAL A 166 -5.51 -10.46 21.70
C VAL A 166 -7.03 -10.51 21.85
N GLU A 167 -7.58 -9.79 22.83
CA GLU A 167 -9.03 -9.71 23.03
C GLU A 167 -9.77 -9.17 21.79
N ARG A 168 -9.27 -8.06 21.24
CA ARG A 168 -9.81 -7.46 20.00
C ARG A 168 -9.71 -8.43 18.82
N HIS A 169 -8.55 -9.04 18.62
CA HIS A 169 -8.32 -9.98 17.52
C HIS A 169 -9.38 -11.08 17.48
N TRP A 170 -9.68 -11.70 18.62
CA TRP A 170 -10.64 -12.80 18.69
C TRP A 170 -12.11 -12.35 18.66
N ARG A 171 -12.42 -11.14 19.15
CA ARG A 171 -13.75 -10.56 18.97
C ARG A 171 -14.03 -10.32 17.48
N ASP A 172 -13.13 -9.60 16.80
CA ASP A 172 -13.28 -9.25 15.39
C ASP A 172 -13.31 -10.52 14.51
N HIS A 173 -12.51 -11.55 14.85
CA HIS A 173 -12.58 -12.84 14.17
C HIS A 173 -13.95 -13.50 14.31
N ARG A 174 -14.54 -13.55 15.52
CA ARG A 174 -15.85 -14.16 15.74
C ARG A 174 -16.92 -13.48 14.89
N ASP A 175 -16.92 -12.15 14.87
CA ASP A 175 -17.89 -11.35 14.10
C ASP A 175 -17.77 -11.62 12.59
N HIS A 176 -16.55 -11.72 12.07
CA HIS A 176 -16.32 -12.07 10.66
C HIS A 176 -16.79 -13.49 10.30
N THR A 177 -16.54 -14.49 11.15
CA THR A 177 -17.06 -15.85 10.94
C THR A 177 -18.59 -15.91 11.01
N ALA A 178 -19.21 -15.19 11.94
CA ALA A 178 -20.66 -15.16 12.09
C ALA A 178 -21.35 -14.52 10.87
N ALA A 179 -20.78 -13.42 10.35
CA ALA A 179 -21.30 -12.72 9.17
C ALA A 179 -21.15 -13.51 7.86
N ASN A 180 -20.17 -14.41 7.77
CA ASN A 180 -20.02 -15.30 6.60
C ASN A 180 -20.95 -16.51 6.66
N CYS A 181 -21.31 -16.99 7.86
CA CYS A 181 -22.23 -18.12 8.02
C CYS A 181 -23.68 -17.74 7.68
N SER A 182 -24.08 -16.50 7.98
CA SER A 182 -25.42 -15.97 7.67
C SER A 182 -25.65 -15.60 6.20
N ARG A 183 -24.60 -15.61 5.35
CA ARG A 183 -24.71 -15.38 3.89
C ARG A 183 -24.88 -16.67 3.07
N HIS A 184 -24.78 -17.83 3.72
CA HIS A 184 -24.90 -19.14 3.08
C HIS A 184 -26.15 -19.92 3.53
N GLN A 185 -27.10 -19.25 4.16
CA GLN A 185 -28.48 -19.70 4.39
C GLN A 185 -29.43 -18.76 3.65
#